data_AF-A0A4E0QSV3-F1
#
_entry.id   AF-A0A4E0QSV3-F1
#
_cell.length_a   1.000
_cell.length_b   1.000
_cell.length_c   1.000
_cell.angle_alpha   90.00
_cell.angle_beta   90.00
_cell.angle_gamma   90.00
#
_symmetry.space_group_name_H-M   'P 1'
#
loop_
_entity.id
_entity.type
_entity.pdbx_description
1 polymer ?
#
loop_
_entity_poly.entity_id
_entity_poly.type
_entity_poly.pdbx_seq_one_letter_code
_entity_poly.pdbx_strand_id
1 'polypeptide(L)'
;MEFIAKAIETTGIVDTQRRLLLNESLPVAKSTLVRIIVLVTADKKEDNIACLPQSEDYVSKLAGLHKEVWQDIDTDAYLKQERDAWE
;
A
#
# COMPACT_ATOMS: atom_id res chain seq x y z
N MET A 1 -2.32 -17.78 18.73
CA MET A 1 -0.85 -17.62 18.69
C MET A 1 -0.59 -16.18 18.28
N GLU A 2 -0.12 -15.35 19.21
CA GLU A 2 0.06 -13.92 18.99
C GLU A 2 1.35 -13.68 18.20
N PHE A 3 1.25 -13.12 17.00
CA PHE A 3 2.41 -12.78 16.18
C PHE A 3 2.85 -11.36 16.52
N ILE A 4 3.92 -11.23 17.30
CA ILE A 4 4.56 -9.93 17.55
C ILE A 4 5.38 -9.58 16.31
N ALA A 5 4.80 -8.76 15.42
CA ALA A 5 5.51 -8.24 14.26
C ALA A 5 6.26 -6.95 14.65
N LYS A 6 7.58 -6.98 14.59
CA LYS A 6 8.43 -5.79 14.73
C LYS A 6 8.88 -5.34 13.35
N ALA A 7 8.57 -4.11 12.97
CA ALA A 7 9.14 -3.51 11.78
C ALA A 7 10.63 -3.25 12.00
N ILE A 8 11.45 -3.67 11.05
CA ILE A 8 12.90 -3.47 11.05
C ILE A 8 13.24 -2.77 9.75
N GLU A 9 13.75 -1.55 9.86
CA GLU A 9 14.23 -0.79 8.72
C GLU A 9 15.73 -1.04 8.56
N THR A 10 16.13 -1.55 7.39
CA THR A 10 17.52 -1.77 7.04
C THR A 10 17.70 -1.41 5.57
N THR A 11 18.84 -0.81 5.26
CA THR A 11 19.23 -0.53 3.88
C THR A 11 20.06 -1.69 3.32
N GLY A 12 20.08 -1.80 1.99
CA GLY A 12 20.85 -2.83 1.31
C GLY A 12 21.05 -2.48 -0.16
N ILE A 13 21.91 -3.23 -0.82
CA ILE A 13 22.20 -3.07 -2.24
C ILE A 13 21.61 -4.28 -2.97
N VAL A 14 21.00 -4.04 -4.13
CA VAL A 14 20.65 -5.12 -5.05
C VAL A 14 21.85 -5.36 -5.95
N ASP A 15 22.43 -6.55 -5.86
CA ASP A 15 23.60 -6.93 -6.67
C ASP A 15 23.22 -7.23 -8.14
N THR A 16 24.23 -7.49 -8.96
CA THR A 16 24.06 -7.84 -10.38
C THR A 16 23.30 -9.15 -10.61
N GLN A 17 23.21 -10.00 -9.58
CA GLN A 17 22.46 -11.26 -9.59
C GLN A 17 21.03 -11.08 -9.07
N ARG A 18 20.57 -9.84 -8.88
CA ARG A 18 19.24 -9.48 -8.35
C ARG A 18 19.00 -9.98 -6.92
N ARG A 19 20.06 -10.11 -6.12
CA ARG A 19 19.97 -10.47 -4.70
C ARG A 19 20.02 -9.21 -3.85
N LEU A 20 19.14 -9.14 -2.86
CA LEU A 20 19.18 -8.08 -1.86
C LEU A 20 20.22 -8.44 -0.80
N LEU A 21 21.32 -7.68 -0.77
CA LEU A 21 22.34 -7.77 0.26
C LEU A 21 22.06 -6.69 1.30
N LEU A 22 21.66 -7.11 2.50
CA LEU A 22 21.43 -6.21 3.62
C LEU A 22 22.76 -5.78 4.23
N ASN A 23 22.84 -4.53 4.67
CA ASN A 23 24.03 -4.01 5.35
C ASN A 23 24.21 -4.65 6.74
N GLU A 24 23.12 -5.09 7.35
CA GLU A 24 23.09 -5.67 8.69
C GLU A 24 22.33 -6.99 8.70
N SER A 25 22.72 -7.88 9.62
CA SER A 25 22.00 -9.14 9.82
C SER A 25 20.70 -8.88 10.56
N LEU A 26 19.59 -9.43 10.04
CA LEU A 26 18.32 -9.37 10.74
C LEU A 26 18.41 -10.13 12.07
N PRO A 27 17.83 -9.61 13.17
CA PRO A 27 17.86 -10.25 14.49
C PRO A 27 16.88 -11.43 14.56
N VAL A 28 17.03 -12.41 13.66
CA VAL A 28 16.24 -13.64 13.60
C VAL A 28 17.09 -14.80 14.11
N ALA A 29 16.72 -15.35 15.26
CA ALA A 29 17.48 -16.40 15.93
C ALA A 29 17.35 -17.80 15.29
N LYS A 30 16.35 -18.01 14.42
CA LYS A 30 16.04 -19.30 13.76
C LYS A 30 15.45 -19.05 12.37
N SER A 31 15.47 -20.09 11.51
CA SER A 31 14.76 -20.08 10.23
C SER A 31 13.28 -19.72 10.45
N THR A 32 12.87 -18.57 9.92
CA THR A 32 11.56 -17.96 10.17
C THR A 32 11.05 -17.35 8.86
N LEU A 33 9.76 -17.48 8.59
CA LEU A 33 9.12 -16.82 7.45
C LEU A 33 9.06 -15.30 7.72
N VAL A 34 9.70 -14.53 6.85
CA VAL A 34 9.73 -13.07 6.91
C VAL A 34 9.06 -12.48 5.67
N ARG A 35 8.26 -11.42 5.88
CA ARG A 35 7.73 -10.57 4.81
C ARG A 35 8.70 -9.42 4.61
N ILE A 36 9.27 -9.32 3.41
CA ILE A 36 10.21 -8.26 3.05
C ILE A 36 9.46 -7.25 2.17
N ILE A 37 9.49 -5.97 2.56
CA ILE A 37 8.98 -4.85 1.75
C ILE A 37 10.21 -4.08 1.25
N VAL A 38 10.42 -4.04 -0.06
CA VAL A 38 11.54 -3.31 -0.68
C VAL A 38 11.02 -2.01 -1.26
N LEU A 39 11.49 -0.89 -0.74
CA LEU A 39 11.21 0.44 -1.27
C LEU A 39 12.37 0.85 -2.18
N VAL A 40 12.10 0.99 -3.48
CA VAL A 40 13.11 1.41 -4.46
C VAL A 40 12.89 2.89 -4.78
N THR A 41 13.83 3.74 -4.38
CA THR A 41 13.86 5.15 -4.78
C THR A 41 14.60 5.27 -6.11
N ALA A 42 13.86 5.39 -7.21
CA ALA A 42 14.45 5.72 -8.50
C ALA A 42 14.63 7.24 -8.60
N ASP A 43 15.87 7.69 -8.82
CA ASP A 43 16.09 9.03 -9.35
C ASP A 43 15.41 9.11 -10.72
N LYS A 44 14.55 10.11 -10.93
CA LYS A 44 13.98 10.39 -12.25
C LYS A 44 15.12 10.85 -13.17
N LYS A 45 15.82 9.91 -13.78
CA LYS A 45 16.38 10.11 -15.11
C LYS A 45 15.52 9.30 -16.07
N GLU A 46 14.87 10.04 -16.97
CA GLU A 46 14.11 9.52 -18.09
C GLU A 46 14.91 8.47 -18.86
N ASP A 47 14.14 7.61 -19.53
CA ASP A 47 14.54 6.56 -20.45
C ASP A 47 15.18 5.32 -19.82
N ASN A 48 14.35 4.54 -19.13
CA ASN A 48 14.14 3.14 -19.50
C ASN A 48 12.82 2.66 -18.91
N ILE A 49 11.87 2.40 -19.81
CA ILE A 49 10.52 1.92 -19.53
C ILE A 49 10.62 0.50 -18.95
N ALA A 50 10.80 0.40 -17.63
CA ALA A 50 10.30 -0.76 -16.90
C ALA A 50 8.79 -0.55 -16.76
N CYS A 51 8.04 -1.16 -17.69
CA CYS A 51 6.59 -1.20 -17.66
C CYS A 51 6.15 -2.00 -16.41
N LEU A 52 6.12 -1.34 -15.25
CA LEU A 52 5.32 -1.80 -14.12
C LEU A 52 3.86 -1.61 -14.56
N PRO A 53 2.97 -2.60 -14.34
CA PRO A 53 1.55 -2.37 -14.58
C PRO A 53 1.17 -1.14 -13.76
N GLN A 54 0.71 -0.11 -14.46
CA GLN A 54 0.16 1.08 -13.84
C GLN A 54 -0.84 0.59 -12.81
N SER A 55 -0.62 0.91 -11.52
CA SER A 55 -1.56 0.56 -10.46
C SER A 55 -2.92 1.05 -10.93
N GLU A 56 -3.86 0.12 -11.12
CA GLU A 56 -5.23 0.46 -11.47
C GLU A 56 -5.65 1.57 -10.51
N ASP A 57 -6.04 2.72 -11.08
CA ASP A 57 -6.41 3.87 -10.28
C ASP A 57 -7.57 3.46 -9.38
N TYR A 58 -7.26 3.23 -8.10
CA TYR A 58 -8.18 2.70 -7.10
C TYR A 58 -9.42 3.60 -6.99
N VAL A 59 -9.22 4.91 -7.19
CA VAL A 59 -10.30 5.91 -7.23
C VAL A 59 -11.20 5.67 -8.43
N SER A 60 -10.62 5.44 -9.62
CA SER A 60 -11.39 5.10 -10.82
C SER A 60 -12.13 3.75 -10.70
N LYS A 61 -11.57 2.78 -9.99
CA LYS A 61 -12.22 1.48 -9.73
C LYS A 61 -13.38 1.58 -8.74
N LEU A 62 -13.29 2.50 -7.78
CA LEU A 62 -14.35 2.76 -6.81
C LEU A 62 -15.38 3.80 -7.29
N ALA A 63 -15.07 4.55 -8.35
CA ALA A 63 -15.99 5.53 -8.93
C ALA A 63 -17.27 4.82 -9.41
N GLY A 64 -18.37 5.05 -8.70
CA GLY A 64 -19.66 4.44 -9.00
C GLY A 64 -19.93 3.11 -8.29
N LEU A 65 -18.94 2.49 -7.63
CA LEU A 65 -19.10 1.19 -6.94
C LEU A 65 -20.05 1.25 -5.72
N HIS A 66 -20.44 2.44 -5.31
CA HIS A 66 -21.41 2.67 -4.22
C HIS A 66 -22.71 3.33 -4.69
N LYS A 67 -22.86 3.62 -6.00
CA LYS A 67 -24.04 4.32 -6.53
C LYS A 67 -25.34 3.57 -6.25
N GLU A 68 -25.30 2.25 -6.30
CA GLU A 68 -26.45 1.36 -6.05
C GLU A 68 -26.97 1.45 -4.61
N VAL A 69 -26.08 1.68 -3.64
CA VAL A 69 -26.46 1.87 -2.23
C VAL A 69 -27.27 3.15 -2.02
N TRP A 70 -27.03 4.16 -2.85
CA TRP A 70 -27.67 5.48 -2.77
C TRP A 70 -28.82 5.66 -3.76
N GLN A 71 -29.17 4.65 -4.58
CA GLN A 71 -30.19 4.82 -5.62
C GLN A 71 -31.59 5.11 -5.07
N ASP A 72 -31.93 4.54 -3.90
CA ASP A 72 -33.24 4.67 -3.28
C ASP A 72 -33.22 5.53 -1.99
N ILE A 73 -32.10 6.22 -1.74
CA ILE A 73 -31.93 7.09 -0.57
C ILE A 73 -32.00 8.54 -1.05
N ASP A 74 -32.92 9.31 -0.46
CA ASP A 74 -32.91 10.76 -0.58
C ASP A 74 -31.63 11.30 0.07
N THR A 75 -30.65 11.59 -0.77
CA THR A 75 -29.30 11.97 -0.34
C THR A 75 -29.33 13.32 0.37
N ASP A 76 -30.23 14.21 -0.04
CA ASP A 76 -30.38 15.54 0.54
C ASP A 76 -31.00 15.46 1.94
N ALA A 77 -32.01 14.61 2.12
CA ALA A 77 -32.61 14.34 3.44
C ALA A 77 -31.61 13.69 4.41
N TYR A 78 -30.85 12.70 3.94
CA TYR A 78 -29.82 12.04 4.74
C TYR A 78 -28.72 13.02 5.19
N LEU A 79 -28.20 13.83 4.26
CA LEU A 79 -27.16 14.83 4.57
C LEU A 79 -27.66 15.90 5.55
N LYS A 80 -28.94 16.26 5.48
CA LYS A 80 -29.53 17.21 6.42
C LYS A 80 -29.61 16.61 7.82
N GLN A 81 -30.05 15.36 7.95
CA GLN A 81 -30.09 14.66 9.23
C GLN A 81 -28.70 14.55 9.87
N GLU A 82 -27.68 14.20 9.09
CA GLU A 82 -26.30 14.11 9.59
C GLU A 82 -25.79 15.48 10.08
N ARG A 83 -26.11 16.57 9.37
CA ARG A 83 -25.75 17.93 9.81
C ARG A 83 -26.46 18.35 11.08
N ASP A 84 -27.77 18.09 11.17
CA ASP A 84 -28.57 18.41 12.35
C ASP A 84 -28.13 17.59 13.59
N ALA A 85 -27.54 16.40 13.39
CA ALA A 85 -27.01 15.56 14.47
C ALA A 85 -25.63 16.02 15.00
N TRP A 86 -24.95 16.93 14.30
CA TRP A 86 -23.65 17.46 14.69
C TRP A 86 -23.75 18.83 15.40
N GLU A 87 -24.92 19.47 15.37
CA GLU A 87 -25.27 20.64 16.19
C GLU A 87 -25.88 20.24 17.55
#